data_AF-A0A4S2A6P7-F1
#
_entry.id   AF-A0A4S2A6P7-F1
#
_cell.length_a   1.000
_cell.length_b   1.000
_cell.length_c   1.000
_cell.angle_alpha   90.00
_cell.angle_beta   90.00
_cell.angle_gamma   90.00
#
_symmetry.space_group_name_H-M   'P 1'
#
loop_
_entity.id
_entity.type
_entity.pdbx_description
1 polymer ?
#
loop_
_entity_poly.entity_id
_entity_poly.type
_entity_poly.pdbx_seq_one_letter_code
_entity_poly.pdbx_strand_id
1 'polypeptide(L)' 'MKPLKSKISITLDSDMIAILKQLAEEDDRSLSQCINLILKNHLRNLNHQKNTTHDL' A
#
# COMPACT_ATOMS: atom_id res chain seq x y z
N MET A 1 -19.72 -8.08 -14.05
CA MET A 1 -19.06 -8.25 -12.74
C MET A 1 -18.62 -6.87 -12.25
N LYS A 2 -18.84 -6.51 -10.98
CA LYS A 2 -18.34 -5.23 -10.46
C LYS A 2 -16.81 -5.19 -10.65
N PRO A 3 -16.21 -4.07 -11.11
CA PRO A 3 -14.77 -3.98 -11.25
C PRO A 3 -14.09 -4.26 -9.91
N LEU A 4 -13.14 -5.19 -9.90
CA LEU A 4 -12.42 -5.63 -8.69
C LEU A 4 -11.52 -4.56 -8.08
N LYS A 5 -11.25 -3.47 -8.83
CA LYS A 5 -10.39 -2.36 -8.43
C LYS A 5 -11.00 -1.04 -8.89
N SER A 6 -11.07 -0.07 -7.99
CA SER A 6 -11.43 1.32 -8.30
C SER A 6 -10.14 2.13 -8.49
N LYS A 7 -10.08 2.96 -9.54
CA LYS A 7 -8.99 3.90 -9.73
C LYS A 7 -9.22 5.13 -8.86
N ILE A 8 -8.20 5.53 -8.09
CA ILE A 8 -8.18 6.76 -7.31
C ILE A 8 -6.96 7.60 -7.70
N SER A 9 -7.01 8.90 -7.41
CA SER A 9 -5.86 9.80 -7.48
C SER A 9 -5.46 10.17 -6.06
N ILE A 10 -4.16 10.10 -5.76
CA ILE A 10 -3.59 10.49 -4.47
C ILE A 10 -2.39 11.40 -4.73
N THR A 11 -2.17 12.35 -3.83
CA THR A 11 -0.97 13.19 -3.84
C THR A 11 0.01 12.63 -2.81
N LEU A 12 1.26 12.47 -3.21
CA LEU A 12 2.37 11.99 -2.39
C LEU A 12 3.55 12.93 -2.59
N ASP A 13 4.41 13.03 -1.59
CA ASP A 13 5.64 13.80 -1.72
C ASP A 13 6.53 13.23 -2.83
N SER A 14 7.28 14.12 -3.48
CA SER A 14 8.03 13.79 -4.70
C SER A 14 9.17 12.78 -4.46
N ASP A 15 9.78 12.82 -3.28
CA ASP A 15 10.76 11.86 -2.78
C ASP A 15 10.14 10.46 -2.56
N MET A 16 8.94 10.40 -1.98
CA MET A 16 8.19 9.16 -1.81
C MET A 16 7.83 8.53 -3.15
N ILE A 17 7.43 9.32 -4.14
CA ILE A 17 7.14 8.81 -5.49
C ILE A 17 8.40 8.19 -6.12
N ALA A 18 9.57 8.81 -5.95
CA ALA A 18 10.83 8.29 -6.47
C ALA A 18 11.17 6.93 -5.87
N ILE A 19 11.09 6.80 -4.53
CA ILE A 19 11.33 5.55 -3.82
C ILE A 19 10.35 4.46 -4.26
N LEU A 20 9.05 4.78 -4.34
CA LEU A 20 8.02 3.81 -4.75
C LEU A 20 8.18 3.32 -6.18
N LYS A 21 8.68 4.18 -7.09
CA LYS A 21 8.99 3.80 -8.48
C LYS A 21 10.17 2.84 -8.52
N GLN A 22 11.26 3.17 -7.82
CA GLN A 22 12.43 2.29 -7.74
C GLN A 22 12.05 0.90 -7.20
N LEU A 23 11.32 0.83 -6.09
CA LEU A 23 10.84 -0.45 -5.53
C LEU A 23 9.94 -1.23 -6.50
N ALA A 24 9.15 -0.54 -7.31
CA ALA A 24 8.31 -1.19 -8.30
C ALA A 24 9.12 -1.76 -9.48
N GLU A 25 10.15 -1.04 -9.90
CA GLU A 25 11.09 -1.47 -10.96
C GLU A 25 11.95 -2.66 -10.51
N GLU A 26 12.48 -2.62 -9.29
CA GLU A 26 13.28 -3.71 -8.71
C GLU A 26 12.50 -5.04 -8.63
N ASP A 27 11.19 -4.97 -8.36
CA ASP A 27 10.31 -6.13 -8.27
C ASP A 27 9.65 -6.53 -9.62
N ASP A 28 9.96 -5.84 -10.73
CA ASP A 28 9.29 -5.97 -12.04
C ASP A 28 7.75 -5.86 -11.96
N ARG A 29 7.25 -4.78 -11.34
CA ARG A 29 5.80 -4.55 -11.15
C ARG A 29 5.37 -3.11 -11.42
N SER A 30 4.07 -2.92 -11.61
CA SER A 30 3.50 -1.57 -11.69
C SER A 30 3.54 -0.83 -10.35
N LEU A 31 3.71 0.50 -10.40
CA LEU A 31 3.65 1.39 -9.24
C LEU A 31 2.36 1.20 -8.43
N SER A 32 1.21 1.09 -9.11
CA SER A 32 -0.08 0.85 -8.44
C SER A 32 -0.14 -0.49 -7.70
N GLN A 33 0.54 -1.53 -8.19
CA GLN A 33 0.64 -2.82 -7.50
C GLN A 33 1.57 -2.72 -6.28
N CYS A 34 2.67 -1.98 -6.40
CA CYS A 34 3.58 -1.71 -5.29
C CYS A 34 2.87 -0.97 -4.14
N ILE A 35 2.24 0.16 -4.44
CA ILE A 35 1.46 0.92 -3.46
C ILE A 35 0.40 0.03 -2.79
N ASN A 36 -0.33 -0.78 -3.57
CA ASN A 36 -1.34 -1.67 -3.01
C ASN A 36 -0.78 -2.72 -2.04
N LEU A 37 0.41 -3.28 -2.31
CA LEU A 37 1.04 -4.26 -1.43
C LEU A 37 1.50 -3.62 -0.13
N ILE A 38 2.14 -2.45 -0.20
CA ILE A 38 2.60 -1.68 0.96
C ILE A 38 1.40 -1.32 1.84
N LEU A 39 0.32 -0.78 1.25
CA LEU A 39 -0.90 -0.42 1.99
C LEU A 39 -1.57 -1.64 2.64
N LYS A 40 -1.64 -2.79 1.93
CA LYS A 40 -2.18 -4.03 2.51
C LYS A 40 -1.36 -4.49 3.72
N ASN A 41 -0.04 -4.41 3.63
CA ASN A 41 0.85 -4.79 4.73
C ASN A 41 0.67 -3.85 5.94
N HIS A 42 0.62 -2.54 5.68
CA HIS A 42 0.39 -1.54 6.72
C HIS A 42 -0.96 -1.74 7.43
N LEU A 43 -2.04 -1.98 6.68
CA LEU A 43 -3.37 -2.26 7.24
C LEU A 43 -3.42 -3.55 8.06
N ARG A 44 -2.73 -4.61 7.62
CA ARG A 44 -2.59 -5.85 8.41
C ARG A 44 -1.90 -5.57 9.74
N ASN A 45 -0.80 -4.82 9.72
CA ASN A 45 -0.07 -4.45 10.94
C ASN A 45 -0.93 -3.62 11.88
N LEU A 46 -1.65 -2.62 11.37
CA LEU A 46 -2.61 -1.84 12.16
C LEU A 46 -3.68 -2.69 12.83
N ASN A 47 -4.23 -3.68 12.12
CA ASN A 47 -5.24 -4.58 12.67
C ASN A 47 -4.66 -5.55 13.72
N HIS A 48 -3.43 -6.04 13.53
CA HIS A 48 -2.75 -6.84 14.55
C HIS A 48 -2.53 -6.03 15.83
N GLN A 49 -2.13 -4.76 15.72
CA GLN A 49 -1.94 -3.87 16.88
C GLN A 49 -3.25 -3.59 17.63
N LYS A 50 -4.36 -3.37 16.90
CA LYS A 50 -5.68 -3.14 17.52
C LYS A 50 -6.22 -4.35 18.28
N ASN A 51 -5.97 -5.56 17.77
CA ASN A 51 -6.42 -6.78 18.45
C ASN A 51 -5.63 -7.06 19.74
N THR A 52 -4.37 -6.61 19.84
CA THR A 52 -3.58 -6.71 21.09
C THR A 52 -3.93 -5.68 22.15
N THR A 53 -4.77 -4.66 21.86
CA THR A 53 -5.10 -3.58 22.82
C THR A 53 -6.52 -3.69 23.38
N HIS A 54 -7.30 -4.72 23.02
CA HIS A 54 -8.67 -4.90 23.53
C HIS A 54 -8.82 -6.07 24.53
N ASP A 55 -7.71 -6.71 24.91
CA ASP A 55 -7.64 -7.82 25.88
C ASP A 55 -6.72 -7.49 27.09
N LEU A 56 -6.74 -6.22 27.53
CA LEU A 56 -6.19 -5.75 28.82
C LEU A 56 -7.17 -4.73 29.43
#